data_AF-M2QLT0-F1
#
_entry.id   AF-M2QLT0-F1
#
_cell.length_a   1.000
_cell.length_b   1.000
_cell.length_c   1.000
_cell.angle_alpha   90.00
_cell.angle_beta   90.00
_cell.angle_gamma   90.00
#
_symmetry.space_group_name_H-M   'P 1'
#
loop_
_entity.id
_entity.type
_entity.pdbx_description
1 polymer ?
#
loop_
_entity_poly.entity_id
_entity_poly.type
_entity_poly.pdbx_seq_one_letter_code
_entity_poly.pdbx_strand_id
1 'polypeptide(L)'
;MLTVKKLGSLLQRPPLSVEIIPGDGTEWTSSFTDNEPSIKEHHPFLLVEENLGVPEKLLYKAYMSSIPLLMQSRHCTSTSPTVSSADLSQEDLASSTAIILLANPAHQTAINARKRLVESSVLDPRDELGYITALLAVRSCAKQTIIWTYRRWLLLRVHGSYPSSRSSTGFQKEDSLLGLTMPVESWRHEFNVISRACETYPRNYFAWSHRHLCIEALCALSLEQPDKTKDNLYILTEEFTFVKRWVELHVSDYSAMQYLCILHSTIQSTTKQHPTERYIYADDADTDLVAHACTLIDTYPDHEALWLYLRAAMLTSGLSAGVSGTTSPMIKETEGFARGIQTMSNEGHLEYSETRCTVSNVDSEQIHRHSTRFLQWLEREVRPVKI
;
A
#
# COMPACT_ATOMS: atom_id res chain seq x y z
N MET A 1 32.14 5.64 -12.94
CA MET A 1 32.18 4.29 -13.53
C MET A 1 32.21 3.20 -12.46
N LEU A 2 33.27 3.01 -11.65
CA LEU A 2 33.36 1.92 -10.67
C LEU A 2 32.21 1.91 -9.64
N THR A 3 31.86 3.06 -9.06
CA THR A 3 30.73 3.21 -8.12
C THR A 3 29.38 2.87 -8.76
N VAL A 4 29.17 3.27 -10.02
CA VAL A 4 27.94 2.99 -10.78
C VAL A 4 27.83 1.50 -11.07
N LYS A 5 28.91 0.86 -11.52
CA LYS A 5 28.91 -0.58 -11.79
C LYS A 5 28.66 -1.39 -10.53
N LYS A 6 29.33 -1.06 -9.42
CA LYS A 6 29.17 -1.77 -8.14
C LYS A 6 27.79 -1.60 -7.53
N LEU A 7 27.27 -0.37 -7.44
CA LEU A 7 25.91 -0.13 -6.95
C LEU A 7 24.86 -0.72 -7.88
N GLY A 8 25.06 -0.58 -9.19
CA GLY A 8 24.20 -1.16 -10.22
C GLY A 8 24.09 -2.67 -10.09
N SER A 9 25.21 -3.38 -9.93
CA SER A 9 25.21 -4.83 -9.73
C SER A 9 24.52 -5.26 -8.43
N LEU A 10 24.66 -4.47 -7.36
CA LEU A 10 24.00 -4.72 -6.07
C LEU A 10 22.48 -4.49 -6.14
N LEU A 11 22.03 -3.57 -6.98
CA LEU A 11 20.60 -3.31 -7.19
C LEU A 11 19.96 -4.27 -8.20
N GLN A 12 20.74 -4.80 -9.15
CA GLN A 12 20.27 -5.79 -10.12
C GLN A 12 20.12 -7.19 -9.53
N ARG A 13 20.88 -7.52 -8.48
CA ARG A 13 20.61 -8.67 -7.61
C ARG A 13 19.70 -8.18 -6.49
N PRO A 14 18.37 -8.31 -6.62
CA PRO A 14 17.43 -7.55 -5.81
C PRO A 14 17.66 -7.80 -4.32
N PRO A 15 18.03 -6.78 -3.53
CA PRO A 15 18.19 -6.94 -2.09
C PRO A 15 16.82 -7.08 -1.41
N LEU A 16 16.79 -7.61 -0.18
CA LEU A 16 15.55 -7.72 0.62
C LEU A 16 15.00 -6.33 1.03
N SER A 17 15.89 -5.36 1.20
CA SER A 17 15.55 -3.96 1.42
C SER A 17 16.71 -3.04 1.00
N VAL A 18 16.39 -1.78 0.74
CA VAL A 18 17.38 -0.72 0.52
C VAL A 18 17.12 0.40 1.52
N GLU A 19 18.19 0.91 2.12
CA GLU A 19 18.15 2.11 2.97
C GLU A 19 19.18 3.14 2.49
N ILE A 20 18.77 4.41 2.46
CA ILE A 20 19.67 5.52 2.15
C ILE A 20 20.25 6.04 3.47
N ILE A 21 21.56 5.86 3.63
CA ILE A 21 22.28 6.21 4.85
C ILE A 21 22.80 7.65 4.72
N PRO A 22 22.59 8.53 5.73
CA PRO A 22 23.01 9.92 5.62
C PRO A 22 24.53 10.06 5.51
N GLY A 23 24.98 11.05 4.72
CA GLY A 23 26.40 11.39 4.59
C GLY A 23 27.19 10.45 3.66
N ASP A 24 28.44 10.15 4.05
CA ASP A 24 29.38 9.29 3.28
C ASP A 24 29.47 7.86 3.80
N GLY A 25 28.71 7.51 4.84
CA GLY A 25 28.67 6.16 5.40
C GLY A 25 29.83 5.82 6.34
N THR A 26 30.72 6.77 6.64
CA THR A 26 31.94 6.53 7.46
C THR A 26 31.65 6.13 8.90
N GLU A 27 30.57 6.62 9.50
CA GLU A 27 30.16 6.27 10.87
C GLU A 27 29.72 4.80 10.99
N TRP A 28 29.16 4.24 9.92
CA TRP A 28 28.71 2.86 9.88
C TRP A 28 29.84 1.91 9.51
N THR A 29 30.71 2.28 8.57
CA THR A 29 31.83 1.41 8.18
C THR A 29 32.84 1.19 9.31
N SER A 30 33.09 2.17 10.18
CA SER A 30 33.96 2.01 11.35
C SER A 30 33.42 1.03 12.38
N SER A 31 32.09 0.89 12.49
CA SER A 31 31.43 0.04 13.48
C SER A 31 31.43 -1.45 13.11
N PHE A 32 31.53 -1.78 11.82
CA PHE A 32 31.37 -3.16 11.35
C PHE A 32 32.63 -3.78 10.69
N THR A 33 33.65 -2.98 10.39
CA THR A 33 34.80 -3.44 9.56
C THR A 33 35.75 -4.41 10.26
N ASP A 34 35.67 -4.62 11.57
CA ASP A 34 36.60 -5.56 12.23
C ASP A 34 36.11 -7.02 12.23
N ASN A 35 34.79 -7.28 12.14
CA ASN A 35 34.23 -8.62 12.39
C ASN A 35 33.40 -9.24 11.25
N GLU A 36 33.04 -8.52 10.18
CA GLU A 36 32.27 -9.10 9.05
C GLU A 36 32.99 -8.99 7.68
N PRO A 37 33.37 -10.12 7.05
CA PRO A 37 34.05 -10.12 5.74
C PRO A 37 33.16 -9.70 4.56
N SER A 38 31.83 -9.92 4.64
CA SER A 38 30.84 -9.50 3.64
C SER A 38 30.81 -7.98 3.43
N ILE A 39 30.94 -7.21 4.52
CA ILE A 39 30.93 -5.74 4.49
C ILE A 39 32.19 -5.20 3.79
N LYS A 40 33.35 -5.85 3.98
CA LYS A 40 34.59 -5.46 3.29
C LYS A 40 34.49 -5.65 1.78
N GLU A 41 33.82 -6.71 1.33
CA GLU A 41 33.64 -6.99 -0.10
C GLU A 41 32.84 -5.88 -0.79
N HIS A 42 31.76 -5.41 -0.16
CA HIS A 42 30.81 -4.47 -0.77
C HIS A 42 31.09 -3.00 -0.48
N HIS A 43 32.06 -2.68 0.39
CA HIS A 43 32.50 -1.31 0.69
C HIS A 43 32.69 -0.46 -0.59
N PRO A 44 32.15 0.77 -0.66
CA PRO A 44 31.57 1.57 0.43
C PRO A 44 30.07 1.35 0.68
N PHE A 45 29.46 0.36 0.03
CA PHE A 45 28.07 -0.03 0.30
C PHE A 45 28.03 -1.08 1.41
N LEU A 46 26.99 -1.04 2.24
CA LEU A 46 26.80 -1.99 3.32
C LEU A 46 25.79 -3.04 2.85
N LEU A 47 26.21 -4.30 2.75
CA LEU A 47 25.30 -5.40 2.45
C LEU A 47 25.36 -6.37 3.62
N VAL A 48 24.29 -6.42 4.42
CA VAL A 48 24.18 -7.24 5.62
C VAL A 48 22.86 -8.00 5.54
N GLU A 49 22.93 -9.34 5.56
CA GLU A 49 21.74 -10.20 5.45
C GLU A 49 20.82 -9.80 4.27
N GLU A 50 21.41 -9.54 3.10
CA GLU A 50 20.71 -9.08 1.89
C GLU A 50 20.02 -7.71 1.99
N ASN A 51 20.24 -6.94 3.06
CA ASN A 51 19.80 -5.55 3.20
C ASN A 51 20.92 -4.60 2.74
N LEU A 52 20.58 -3.70 1.82
CA LEU A 52 21.56 -2.80 1.19
C LEU A 52 21.48 -1.38 1.76
N GLY A 53 22.52 -0.98 2.49
CA GLY A 53 22.76 0.39 2.90
C GLY A 53 23.57 1.17 1.85
N VAL A 54 22.99 2.26 1.37
CA VAL A 54 23.59 3.12 0.33
C VAL A 54 23.88 4.51 0.90
N PRO A 55 25.15 4.93 1.05
CA PRO A 55 25.47 6.27 1.50
C PRO A 55 24.97 7.35 0.53
N GLU A 56 24.28 8.35 1.06
CA GLU A 56 23.58 9.39 0.30
C GLU A 56 24.51 10.17 -0.64
N LYS A 57 25.69 10.59 -0.16
CA LYS A 57 26.67 11.31 -0.99
C LYS A 57 27.13 10.46 -2.18
N LEU A 58 27.26 9.14 -1.98
CA LEU A 58 27.66 8.21 -3.04
C LEU A 58 26.51 7.93 -4.01
N LEU A 59 25.28 7.83 -3.51
CA LEU A 59 24.09 7.73 -4.35
C LEU A 59 23.99 8.94 -5.30
N TYR A 60 24.14 10.17 -4.79
CA TYR A 60 24.10 11.36 -5.64
C TYR A 60 25.25 11.43 -6.64
N LYS A 61 26.47 11.03 -6.25
CA LYS A 61 27.60 10.93 -7.19
C LYS A 61 27.34 9.89 -8.29
N ALA A 62 26.76 8.75 -7.93
CA ALA A 62 26.39 7.69 -8.87
C ALA A 62 25.24 8.15 -9.79
N TYR A 63 24.25 8.86 -9.25
CA TYR A 63 23.15 9.48 -9.99
C TYR A 63 23.66 10.42 -11.09
N MET A 64 24.51 11.38 -10.74
CA MET A 64 25.09 12.34 -11.70
C MET A 64 25.89 11.64 -12.80
N SER A 65 26.52 10.50 -12.48
CA SER A 65 27.25 9.68 -13.46
C SER A 65 26.33 8.81 -14.33
N SER A 66 25.11 8.52 -13.88
CA SER A 66 24.15 7.63 -14.55
C SER A 66 23.29 8.37 -15.58
N ILE A 67 23.04 9.67 -15.38
CA ILE A 67 22.22 10.49 -16.29
C ILE A 67 22.80 10.54 -17.73
N PRO A 68 24.11 10.80 -17.95
CA PRO A 68 24.67 10.80 -19.30
C PRO A 68 24.52 9.44 -20.00
N LEU A 69 24.64 8.33 -19.27
CA LEU A 69 24.50 6.97 -19.80
C LEU A 69 23.06 6.70 -20.28
N LEU A 70 22.06 7.17 -19.54
CA LEU A 70 20.66 7.12 -19.97
C LEU A 70 20.41 8.03 -21.18
N MET A 71 21.04 9.20 -21.26
CA MET A 71 20.89 10.11 -22.41
C MET A 71 21.53 9.56 -23.68
N GLN A 72 22.72 8.97 -23.58
CA GLN A 72 23.44 8.40 -24.71
C GLN A 72 22.67 7.22 -25.34
N SER A 73 22.07 6.35 -24.54
CA SER A 73 21.25 5.24 -25.07
C SER A 73 20.04 5.72 -25.88
N ARG A 74 19.47 6.89 -25.56
CA ARG A 74 18.38 7.50 -26.34
C ARG A 74 18.84 7.96 -27.71
N HIS A 75 20.02 8.59 -27.79
CA HIS A 75 20.54 9.11 -29.06
C HIS A 75 20.88 7.96 -30.02
N CYS A 76 21.45 6.87 -29.52
CA CYS A 76 21.72 5.67 -30.32
C CYS A 76 20.44 5.03 -30.92
N THR A 77 19.29 5.18 -30.27
CA THR A 77 18.01 4.68 -30.82
C THR A 77 17.34 5.61 -31.85
N SER A 78 17.84 6.83 -32.05
CA SER A 78 17.20 7.85 -32.90
C SER A 78 18.00 8.22 -34.16
N THR A 79 19.26 7.80 -34.30
CA THR A 79 20.11 8.08 -35.47
C THR A 79 20.68 6.80 -36.09
N SER A 80 20.69 6.71 -37.42
CA SER A 80 21.26 5.60 -38.21
C SER A 80 22.67 5.16 -37.77
N PRO A 81 23.04 3.88 -38.00
CA PRO A 81 24.11 3.17 -37.28
C PRO A 81 25.51 3.45 -37.84
N THR A 82 25.90 4.72 -37.92
CA THR A 82 27.19 5.09 -38.54
C THR A 82 27.94 6.16 -37.75
N VAL A 83 28.18 5.95 -36.45
CA VAL A 83 29.34 6.53 -35.74
C VAL A 83 29.68 5.62 -34.55
N SER A 84 30.98 5.31 -34.38
CA SER A 84 31.56 4.51 -33.29
C SER A 84 31.37 5.14 -31.90
N SER A 85 30.16 5.08 -31.35
CA SER A 85 29.95 5.31 -29.92
C SER A 85 30.36 4.04 -29.17
N ALA A 86 31.21 4.16 -28.14
CA ALA A 86 31.49 3.04 -27.24
C ALA A 86 30.18 2.33 -26.87
N ASP A 87 30.06 1.06 -27.23
CA ASP A 87 28.84 0.27 -27.07
C ASP A 87 28.42 0.32 -25.60
N LEU A 88 27.42 1.14 -25.27
CA LEU A 88 26.81 1.11 -23.96
C LEU A 88 26.11 -0.24 -23.85
N SER A 89 26.64 -1.10 -22.98
CA SER A 89 26.01 -2.38 -22.72
C SER A 89 24.61 -2.16 -22.16
N GLN A 90 23.68 -3.07 -22.49
CA GLN A 90 22.34 -3.04 -21.88
C GLN A 90 22.42 -3.20 -20.35
N GLU A 91 23.48 -3.84 -19.84
CA GLU A 91 23.82 -3.93 -18.42
C GLU A 91 24.19 -2.59 -17.78
N ASP A 92 24.95 -1.74 -18.48
CA ASP A 92 25.28 -0.38 -18.02
C ASP A 92 24.01 0.48 -17.97
N LEU A 93 23.09 0.31 -18.93
CA LEU A 93 21.79 0.98 -18.92
C LEU A 93 20.88 0.48 -17.77
N ALA A 94 20.85 -0.83 -17.53
CA ALA A 94 20.13 -1.42 -16.41
C ALA A 94 20.66 -0.90 -15.06
N SER A 95 21.99 -0.83 -14.90
CA SER A 95 22.65 -0.28 -13.71
C SER A 95 22.32 1.19 -13.51
N SER A 96 22.45 1.98 -14.56
CA SER A 96 22.23 3.43 -14.52
C SER A 96 20.78 3.76 -14.19
N THR A 97 19.83 3.06 -14.81
CA THR A 97 18.40 3.28 -14.55
C THR A 97 17.99 2.84 -13.15
N ALA A 98 18.58 1.78 -12.59
CA ALA A 98 18.35 1.38 -11.20
C ALA A 98 18.78 2.49 -10.23
N ILE A 99 20.01 3.00 -10.40
CA ILE A 99 20.55 4.10 -9.59
C ILE A 99 19.71 5.37 -9.73
N ILE A 100 19.27 5.69 -10.96
CA ILE A 100 18.42 6.85 -11.23
C ILE A 100 17.10 6.74 -10.47
N LEU A 101 16.46 5.57 -10.44
CA LEU A 101 15.18 5.40 -9.75
C LEU A 101 15.32 5.37 -8.22
N LEU A 102 16.43 4.87 -7.69
CA LEU A 102 16.72 4.95 -6.26
C LEU A 102 16.89 6.42 -5.81
N ALA A 103 17.61 7.24 -6.59
CA ALA A 103 17.83 8.65 -6.27
C ALA A 103 16.66 9.57 -6.64
N ASN A 104 15.96 9.28 -7.74
CA ASN A 104 14.84 10.04 -8.28
C ASN A 104 13.75 9.07 -8.77
N PRO A 105 12.88 8.60 -7.87
CA PRO A 105 11.87 7.59 -8.19
C PRO A 105 10.73 8.12 -9.09
N ALA A 106 10.65 9.43 -9.32
CA ALA A 106 9.70 10.04 -10.24
C ALA A 106 10.21 10.09 -11.71
N HIS A 107 11.35 9.46 -12.01
CA HIS A 107 12.00 9.57 -13.31
C HIS A 107 11.37 8.66 -14.40
N GLN A 108 10.29 9.12 -15.03
CA GLN A 108 9.52 8.37 -16.04
C GLN A 108 10.37 7.78 -17.17
N THR A 109 11.37 8.52 -17.68
CA THR A 109 12.24 8.04 -18.77
C THR A 109 13.08 6.84 -18.34
N ALA A 110 13.43 6.72 -17.05
CA ALA A 110 14.18 5.59 -16.54
C ALA A 110 13.27 4.37 -16.42
N ILE A 111 12.03 4.53 -15.94
CA ILE A 111 11.01 3.47 -15.95
C ILE A 111 10.77 2.94 -17.36
N ASN A 112 10.57 3.83 -18.35
CA ASN A 112 10.34 3.41 -19.73
C ASN A 112 11.56 2.67 -20.32
N ALA A 113 12.78 3.07 -19.94
CA ALA A 113 13.97 2.33 -20.31
C ALA A 113 13.99 0.92 -19.70
N ARG A 114 13.61 0.77 -18.42
CA ARG A 114 13.50 -0.53 -17.75
C ARG A 114 12.39 -1.40 -18.32
N LYS A 115 11.22 -0.84 -18.66
CA LYS A 115 10.18 -1.54 -19.41
C LYS A 115 10.74 -2.16 -20.69
N ARG A 116 11.49 -1.38 -21.48
CA ARG A 116 12.15 -1.89 -22.71
C ARG A 116 13.19 -2.97 -22.42
N LEU A 117 13.96 -2.84 -21.35
CA LEU A 117 14.94 -3.86 -20.94
C LEU A 117 14.27 -5.18 -20.53
N VAL A 118 13.12 -5.11 -19.86
CA VAL A 118 12.29 -6.30 -19.54
C VAL A 118 11.71 -6.90 -20.82
N GLU A 119 11.20 -6.07 -21.74
CA GLU A 119 10.65 -6.55 -23.02
C GLU A 119 11.71 -7.16 -23.93
N SER A 120 12.96 -6.69 -23.86
CA SER A 120 14.09 -7.28 -24.55
C SER A 120 14.74 -8.45 -23.78
N SER A 121 14.12 -8.91 -22.69
CA SER A 121 14.63 -10.02 -21.84
C SER A 121 16.02 -9.79 -21.25
N VAL A 122 16.45 -8.53 -21.11
CA VAL A 122 17.70 -8.16 -20.43
C VAL A 122 17.52 -8.15 -18.93
N LEU A 123 16.35 -7.68 -18.48
CA LEU A 123 15.93 -7.75 -17.08
C LEU A 123 14.88 -8.84 -16.95
N ASP A 124 15.10 -9.77 -16.02
CA ASP A 124 14.07 -10.72 -15.64
C ASP A 124 12.96 -10.00 -14.86
N PRO A 125 11.68 -10.16 -15.22
CA PRO A 125 10.58 -9.45 -14.58
C PRO A 125 10.34 -9.87 -13.11
N ARG A 126 10.79 -11.06 -12.68
CA ARG A 126 10.70 -11.49 -11.27
C ARG A 126 11.79 -10.82 -10.43
N ASP A 127 13.01 -10.78 -10.94
CA ASP A 127 14.11 -10.04 -10.29
C ASP A 127 13.76 -8.55 -10.21
N GLU A 128 13.13 -8.02 -11.26
CA GLU A 128 12.66 -6.65 -11.30
C GLU A 128 11.55 -6.36 -10.27
N LEU A 129 10.64 -7.31 -10.03
CA LEU A 129 9.68 -7.18 -8.91
C LEU A 129 10.40 -7.12 -7.56
N GLY A 130 11.44 -7.94 -7.36
CA GLY A 130 12.28 -7.89 -6.17
C GLY A 130 12.95 -6.53 -6.00
N TYR A 131 13.50 -5.98 -7.09
CA TYR A 131 14.10 -4.64 -7.09
C TYR A 131 13.09 -3.56 -6.72
N ILE A 132 11.87 -3.59 -7.29
CA ILE A 132 10.80 -2.65 -6.95
C ILE A 132 10.34 -2.84 -5.49
N THR A 133 10.26 -4.07 -4.98
CA THR A 133 9.99 -4.34 -3.56
C THR A 133 11.03 -3.64 -2.68
N ALA A 134 12.31 -3.74 -3.03
CA ALA A 134 13.39 -3.11 -2.28
C ALA A 134 13.32 -1.57 -2.34
N LEU A 135 12.96 -0.99 -3.50
CA LEU A 135 12.70 0.45 -3.61
C LEU A 135 11.54 0.90 -2.72
N LEU A 136 10.46 0.12 -2.62
CA LEU A 136 9.29 0.47 -1.80
C LEU A 136 9.58 0.50 -0.29
N ALA A 137 10.72 -0.04 0.16
CA ALA A 137 11.24 0.16 1.51
C ALA A 137 11.85 1.56 1.73
N VAL A 138 12.10 2.32 0.66
CA VAL A 138 12.59 3.71 0.72
C VAL A 138 11.41 4.67 0.67
N ARG A 139 11.27 5.52 1.70
CA ARG A 139 10.16 6.47 1.85
C ARG A 139 9.91 7.36 0.63
N SER A 140 10.97 7.84 -0.02
CA SER A 140 10.86 8.72 -1.20
C SER A 140 10.28 8.00 -2.43
N CYS A 141 10.49 6.68 -2.52
CA CYS A 141 10.00 5.79 -3.58
C CYS A 141 8.58 5.30 -3.27
N ALA A 142 8.31 4.88 -2.02
CA ALA A 142 7.01 4.35 -1.58
C ALA A 142 5.83 5.31 -1.84
N LYS A 143 6.10 6.62 -1.82
CA LYS A 143 5.12 7.67 -2.09
C LYS A 143 4.95 8.05 -3.57
N GLN A 144 5.58 7.33 -4.51
CA GLN A 144 5.50 7.63 -5.94
C GLN A 144 4.51 6.72 -6.66
N THR A 145 3.46 7.31 -7.23
CA THR A 145 2.46 6.56 -8.03
C THR A 145 3.09 5.75 -9.17
N ILE A 146 4.11 6.29 -9.85
CA ILE A 146 4.70 5.65 -11.03
C ILE A 146 5.46 4.36 -10.70
N ILE A 147 5.96 4.21 -9.46
CA ILE A 147 6.60 2.97 -9.00
C ILE A 147 5.54 1.88 -8.81
N TRP A 148 4.38 2.22 -8.25
CA TRP A 148 3.25 1.29 -8.10
C TRP A 148 2.66 0.88 -9.46
N THR A 149 2.50 1.81 -10.40
CA THR A 149 2.08 1.48 -11.77
C THR A 149 3.09 0.55 -12.45
N TYR A 150 4.40 0.78 -12.27
CA TYR A 150 5.41 -0.12 -12.83
C TYR A 150 5.36 -1.50 -12.18
N ARG A 151 5.13 -1.60 -10.87
CA ARG A 151 4.90 -2.87 -10.17
C ARG A 151 3.72 -3.64 -10.76
N ARG A 152 2.56 -2.98 -10.98
CA ARG A 152 1.39 -3.61 -11.62
C ARG A 152 1.70 -4.16 -13.01
N TRP A 153 2.41 -3.38 -13.81
CA TRP A 153 2.86 -3.80 -15.13
C TRP A 153 3.77 -5.03 -15.10
N LEU A 154 4.62 -5.16 -14.07
CA LEU A 154 5.49 -6.33 -13.85
C LEU A 154 4.69 -7.55 -13.36
N LEU A 155 3.76 -7.37 -12.42
CA LEU A 155 2.90 -8.45 -11.92
C LEU A 155 2.16 -9.16 -13.07
N LEU A 156 1.59 -8.39 -13.99
CA LEU A 156 0.91 -8.91 -15.19
C LEU A 156 1.84 -9.68 -16.13
N ARG A 157 3.15 -9.36 -16.16
CA ARG A 157 4.14 -10.06 -16.99
C ARG A 157 4.66 -11.33 -16.34
N VAL A 158 4.83 -11.32 -15.02
CA VAL A 158 5.29 -12.49 -14.26
C VAL A 158 4.22 -13.57 -14.17
N HIS A 159 2.97 -13.16 -13.97
CA HIS A 159 1.86 -14.08 -13.68
C HIS A 159 0.85 -14.22 -14.82
N GLY A 160 0.94 -13.36 -15.84
CA GLY A 160 -0.01 -13.33 -16.94
C GLY A 160 -1.32 -12.62 -16.59
N SER A 161 -2.17 -12.47 -17.60
CA SER A 161 -3.51 -11.91 -17.47
C SER A 161 -4.48 -12.79 -18.24
N TYR A 162 -5.54 -13.24 -17.57
CA TYR A 162 -6.66 -13.93 -18.20
C TYR A 162 -7.63 -12.89 -18.81
N PRO A 163 -8.27 -13.17 -19.96
CA PRO A 163 -9.30 -12.30 -20.51
C PRO A 163 -10.53 -12.21 -19.58
N SER A 164 -10.55 -11.19 -18.72
CA SER A 164 -11.70 -10.90 -17.87
C SER A 164 -12.81 -10.27 -18.70
N SER A 165 -14.03 -10.78 -18.54
CA SER A 165 -15.26 -10.23 -19.15
C SER A 165 -15.54 -8.78 -18.71
N ARG A 166 -14.96 -8.37 -17.58
CA ARG A 166 -15.10 -7.05 -16.96
C ARG A 166 -14.04 -6.06 -17.46
N SER A 167 -13.10 -6.48 -18.30
CA SER A 167 -12.13 -5.58 -18.93
C SER A 167 -12.77 -4.86 -20.11
N SER A 168 -13.08 -3.56 -19.94
CA SER A 168 -13.58 -2.72 -21.02
C SER A 168 -12.47 -2.25 -21.96
N THR A 169 -12.86 -1.96 -23.20
CA THR A 169 -12.03 -1.70 -24.39
C THR A 169 -10.88 -0.70 -24.24
N GLY A 170 -9.69 -1.10 -24.73
CA GLY A 170 -8.76 -0.24 -25.48
C GLY A 170 -7.70 0.57 -24.73
N PHE A 171 -7.99 1.20 -23.58
CA PHE A 171 -7.10 2.26 -23.05
C PHE A 171 -6.66 2.15 -21.58
N GLN A 172 -7.16 1.17 -20.80
CA GLN A 172 -6.94 1.07 -19.34
C GLN A 172 -6.10 -0.16 -18.90
N LYS A 173 -5.43 -0.86 -19.83
CA LYS A 173 -4.85 -2.18 -19.56
C LYS A 173 -3.59 -2.17 -18.68
N GLU A 174 -2.83 -1.08 -18.63
CA GLU A 174 -1.54 -1.07 -17.90
C GLU A 174 -1.67 -0.88 -16.39
N ASP A 175 -2.74 -0.21 -15.92
CA ASP A 175 -2.88 0.15 -14.50
C ASP A 175 -3.91 -0.70 -13.76
N SER A 176 -4.65 -1.55 -14.48
CA SER A 176 -5.62 -2.49 -13.91
C SER A 176 -4.96 -3.81 -13.54
N LEU A 177 -5.40 -4.42 -12.44
CA LEU A 177 -5.05 -5.80 -12.07
C LEU A 177 -6.16 -6.81 -12.41
N LEU A 178 -7.23 -6.39 -13.09
CA LEU A 178 -8.31 -7.30 -13.48
C LEU A 178 -7.77 -8.42 -14.39
N GLY A 179 -8.14 -9.66 -14.08
CA GLY A 179 -7.65 -10.86 -14.77
C GLY A 179 -6.24 -11.32 -14.36
N LEU A 180 -5.53 -10.59 -13.47
CA LEU A 180 -4.29 -11.08 -12.88
C LEU A 180 -4.59 -12.36 -12.10
N THR A 181 -3.92 -13.47 -12.45
CA THR A 181 -4.04 -14.74 -11.72
C THR A 181 -2.68 -15.13 -11.17
N MET A 182 -2.55 -15.26 -9.86
CA MET A 182 -1.30 -15.69 -9.22
C MET A 182 -1.56 -16.72 -8.11
N PRO A 183 -0.55 -17.53 -7.74
CA PRO A 183 -0.66 -18.44 -6.60
C PRO A 183 -1.00 -17.72 -5.29
N VAL A 184 -1.62 -18.44 -4.34
CA VAL A 184 -1.99 -17.93 -3.01
C VAL A 184 -0.80 -17.25 -2.30
N GLU A 185 0.36 -17.90 -2.30
CA GLU A 185 1.58 -17.34 -1.68
C GLU A 185 2.05 -16.04 -2.34
N SER A 186 1.81 -15.86 -3.65
CA SER A 186 2.15 -14.62 -4.34
C SER A 186 1.21 -13.48 -3.94
N TRP A 187 -0.09 -13.77 -3.71
CA TRP A 187 -1.01 -12.78 -3.15
C TRP A 187 -0.61 -12.36 -1.74
N ARG A 188 -0.32 -13.33 -0.86
CA ARG A 188 0.16 -13.06 0.51
C ARG A 188 1.45 -12.24 0.51
N HIS A 189 2.39 -12.59 -0.37
CA HIS A 189 3.62 -11.81 -0.55
C HIS A 189 3.32 -10.38 -1.00
N GLU A 190 2.41 -10.18 -1.96
CA GLU A 190 2.04 -8.85 -2.44
C GLU A 190 1.43 -8.00 -1.32
N PHE A 191 0.50 -8.55 -0.53
CA PHE A 191 -0.06 -7.86 0.63
C PHE A 191 1.02 -7.49 1.66
N ASN A 192 2.01 -8.36 1.89
CA ASN A 192 3.13 -8.06 2.80
C ASN A 192 4.00 -6.89 2.28
N VAL A 193 4.30 -6.85 0.98
CA VAL A 193 5.04 -5.72 0.37
C VAL A 193 4.29 -4.41 0.56
N ILE A 194 2.96 -4.43 0.39
CA ILE A 194 2.11 -3.26 0.60
C ILE A 194 2.13 -2.83 2.07
N SER A 195 2.00 -3.77 3.00
CA SER A 195 2.06 -3.50 4.45
C SER A 195 3.37 -2.80 4.83
N ARG A 196 4.52 -3.33 4.41
CA ARG A 196 5.84 -2.72 4.65
C ARG A 196 5.94 -1.30 4.07
N ALA A 197 5.35 -1.05 2.90
CA ALA A 197 5.33 0.28 2.31
C ALA A 197 4.43 1.27 3.09
N CYS A 198 3.37 0.78 3.73
CA CYS A 198 2.53 1.57 4.64
C CYS A 198 3.25 1.88 5.97
N GLU A 199 4.08 0.97 6.49
CA GLU A 199 4.95 1.25 7.66
C GLU A 199 6.02 2.29 7.32
N THR A 200 6.62 2.18 6.13
CA THR A 200 7.67 3.09 5.64
C THR A 200 7.16 4.53 5.45
N TYR A 201 5.94 4.68 4.94
CA TYR A 201 5.30 5.97 4.71
C TYR A 201 3.88 5.96 5.29
N PRO A 202 3.68 6.47 6.52
CA PRO A 202 2.37 6.44 7.17
C PRO A 202 1.29 7.10 6.32
N ARG A 203 0.09 6.49 6.26
CA ARG A 203 -1.04 6.93 5.41
C ARG A 203 -0.69 6.92 3.91
N ASN A 204 -0.01 5.87 3.45
CA ASN A 204 0.38 5.71 2.05
C ASN A 204 -0.84 5.44 1.16
N TYR A 205 -1.45 6.51 0.65
CA TYR A 205 -2.61 6.41 -0.25
C TYR A 205 -2.33 5.54 -1.49
N PHE A 206 -1.12 5.60 -2.06
CA PHE A 206 -0.78 4.82 -3.25
C PHE A 206 -0.66 3.33 -2.95
N ALA A 207 -0.10 2.96 -1.80
CA ALA A 207 -0.04 1.58 -1.34
C ALA A 207 -1.45 1.02 -1.08
N TRP A 208 -2.30 1.77 -0.36
CA TRP A 208 -3.69 1.37 -0.11
C TRP A 208 -4.52 1.27 -1.40
N SER A 209 -4.28 2.16 -2.36
CA SER A 209 -4.92 2.11 -3.69
C SER A 209 -4.48 0.87 -4.48
N HIS A 210 -3.20 0.50 -4.43
CA HIS A 210 -2.72 -0.73 -5.03
C HIS A 210 -3.29 -1.97 -4.33
N ARG A 211 -3.42 -1.94 -3.00
CA ARG A 211 -4.10 -2.97 -2.21
C ARG A 211 -5.55 -3.16 -2.63
N HIS A 212 -6.25 -2.04 -2.88
CA HIS A 212 -7.62 -2.05 -3.40
C HIS A 212 -7.72 -2.76 -4.76
N LEU A 213 -6.82 -2.45 -5.70
CA LEU A 213 -6.78 -3.14 -6.99
C LEU A 213 -6.52 -4.64 -6.86
N CYS A 214 -5.74 -5.07 -5.85
CA CYS A 214 -5.52 -6.49 -5.57
C CYS A 214 -6.80 -7.20 -5.12
N ILE A 215 -7.58 -6.60 -4.21
CA ILE A 215 -8.85 -7.21 -3.77
C ILE A 215 -9.91 -7.18 -4.86
N GLU A 216 -9.95 -6.16 -5.71
CA GLU A 216 -10.83 -6.13 -6.88
C GLU A 216 -10.50 -7.28 -7.83
N ALA A 217 -9.22 -7.53 -8.08
CA ALA A 217 -8.76 -8.65 -8.89
C ALA A 217 -9.15 -10.01 -8.26
N LEU A 218 -8.90 -10.22 -6.97
CA LEU A 218 -9.29 -11.44 -6.25
C LEU A 218 -10.80 -11.69 -6.25
N CYS A 219 -11.59 -10.64 -6.06
CA CYS A 219 -13.05 -10.74 -6.10
C CYS A 219 -13.54 -11.07 -7.51
N ALA A 220 -13.00 -10.41 -8.54
CA ALA A 220 -13.32 -10.73 -9.93
C ALA A 220 -12.96 -12.19 -10.26
N LEU A 221 -11.78 -12.67 -9.85
CA LEU A 221 -11.38 -14.06 -10.01
C LEU A 221 -12.32 -15.03 -9.30
N SER A 222 -12.82 -14.68 -8.11
CA SER A 222 -13.75 -15.51 -7.36
C SER A 222 -15.06 -15.72 -8.11
N LEU A 223 -15.52 -14.72 -8.85
CA LEU A 223 -16.72 -14.79 -9.68
C LEU A 223 -16.48 -15.52 -11.02
N GLU A 224 -15.30 -15.32 -11.62
CA GLU A 224 -14.97 -15.88 -12.94
C GLU A 224 -14.42 -17.32 -12.88
N GLN A 225 -13.85 -17.75 -11.74
CA GLN A 225 -13.24 -19.08 -11.55
C GLN A 225 -13.82 -19.76 -10.30
N PRO A 226 -14.98 -20.44 -10.42
CA PRO A 226 -15.67 -21.10 -9.30
C PRO A 226 -14.79 -22.07 -8.50
N ASP A 227 -13.86 -22.77 -9.16
CA ASP A 227 -12.96 -23.73 -8.51
C ASP A 227 -11.96 -23.07 -7.54
N LYS A 228 -11.70 -21.76 -7.70
CA LYS A 228 -10.78 -20.99 -6.84
C LYS A 228 -11.51 -20.07 -5.86
N THR A 229 -12.83 -20.01 -5.91
CA THR A 229 -13.63 -19.12 -5.05
C THR A 229 -13.30 -19.35 -3.58
N LYS A 230 -13.19 -20.61 -3.15
CA LYS A 230 -12.87 -20.95 -1.76
C LYS A 230 -11.51 -20.39 -1.32
N ASP A 231 -10.45 -20.65 -2.08
CA ASP A 231 -9.09 -20.16 -1.76
C ASP A 231 -9.03 -18.63 -1.76
N ASN A 232 -9.66 -17.98 -2.75
CA ASN A 232 -9.70 -16.53 -2.83
C ASN A 232 -10.46 -15.91 -1.64
N LEU A 233 -11.58 -16.51 -1.22
CA LEU A 233 -12.33 -16.07 -0.04
C LEU A 233 -11.53 -16.23 1.25
N TYR A 234 -10.71 -17.28 1.38
CA TYR A 234 -9.79 -17.40 2.52
C TYR A 234 -8.78 -16.24 2.55
N ILE A 235 -8.15 -15.93 1.41
CA ILE A 235 -7.20 -14.81 1.32
C ILE A 235 -7.90 -13.49 1.70
N LEU A 236 -9.11 -13.24 1.18
CA LEU A 236 -9.87 -12.04 1.49
C LEU A 236 -10.26 -11.95 2.97
N THR A 237 -10.53 -13.09 3.61
CA THR A 237 -10.85 -13.15 5.05
C THR A 237 -9.60 -12.93 5.91
N GLU A 238 -8.47 -13.55 5.56
CA GLU A 238 -7.16 -13.26 6.19
C GLU A 238 -6.83 -11.78 6.11
N GLU A 239 -7.06 -11.18 4.94
CA GLU A 239 -6.85 -9.77 4.68
C GLU A 239 -7.79 -8.87 5.51
N PHE A 240 -9.05 -9.27 5.69
CA PHE A 240 -9.99 -8.56 6.56
C PHE A 240 -9.49 -8.54 8.02
N THR A 241 -9.12 -9.70 8.56
CA THR A 241 -8.57 -9.82 9.92
C THR A 241 -7.30 -8.98 10.07
N PHE A 242 -6.40 -9.03 9.07
CA PHE A 242 -5.18 -8.23 9.07
C PHE A 242 -5.47 -6.73 9.12
N VAL A 243 -6.34 -6.21 8.25
CA VAL A 243 -6.61 -4.76 8.21
C VAL A 243 -7.40 -4.30 9.43
N LYS A 244 -8.31 -5.12 9.95
CA LYS A 244 -8.98 -4.83 11.22
C LYS A 244 -7.94 -4.60 12.32
N ARG A 245 -6.97 -5.51 12.45
CA ARG A 245 -5.84 -5.36 13.38
C ARG A 245 -4.94 -4.16 13.06
N TRP A 246 -4.72 -3.86 11.79
CA TRP A 246 -3.95 -2.68 11.39
C TRP A 246 -4.60 -1.38 11.87
N VAL A 247 -5.92 -1.26 11.73
CA VAL A 247 -6.70 -0.08 12.17
C VAL A 247 -6.62 0.10 13.68
N GLU A 248 -6.65 -0.98 14.46
CA GLU A 248 -6.46 -0.94 15.93
C GLU A 248 -5.09 -0.38 16.33
N LEU A 249 -4.04 -0.66 15.55
CA LEU A 249 -2.66 -0.19 15.79
C LEU A 249 -2.38 1.19 15.19
N HIS A 250 -3.17 1.64 14.21
CA HIS A 250 -2.97 2.87 13.45
C HIS A 250 -4.25 3.72 13.40
N VAL A 251 -4.73 4.15 14.56
CA VAL A 251 -6.00 4.88 14.75
C VAL A 251 -6.11 6.24 14.02
N SER A 252 -5.04 6.69 13.36
CA SER A 252 -5.02 7.90 12.51
C SER A 252 -4.98 7.59 11.01
N ASP A 253 -4.95 6.31 10.60
CA ASP A 253 -4.90 5.90 9.20
C ASP A 253 -6.32 5.72 8.61
N TYR A 254 -6.93 6.84 8.21
CA TYR A 254 -8.23 6.82 7.56
C TYR A 254 -8.24 6.03 6.24
N SER A 255 -7.11 5.94 5.52
CA SER A 255 -7.04 5.15 4.28
C SER A 255 -7.21 3.65 4.56
N ALA A 256 -6.62 3.14 5.64
CA ALA A 256 -6.83 1.77 6.10
C ALA A 256 -8.29 1.51 6.49
N MET A 257 -8.91 2.44 7.22
CA MET A 257 -10.31 2.34 7.65
C MET A 257 -11.28 2.32 6.46
N GLN A 258 -11.07 3.20 5.48
CA GLN A 258 -11.85 3.22 4.25
C GLN A 258 -11.67 1.91 3.47
N TYR A 259 -10.43 1.42 3.35
CA TYR A 259 -10.15 0.14 2.70
C TYR A 259 -10.85 -1.03 3.42
N LEU A 260 -10.86 -1.07 4.76
CA LEU A 260 -11.57 -2.10 5.54
C LEU A 260 -13.08 -2.13 5.22
N CYS A 261 -13.72 -0.95 5.14
CA CYS A 261 -15.13 -0.84 4.78
C CYS A 261 -15.42 -1.32 3.35
N ILE A 262 -14.53 -0.99 2.40
CA ILE A 262 -14.64 -1.46 1.01
C ILE A 262 -14.45 -2.97 0.94
N LEU A 263 -13.43 -3.51 1.61
CA LEU A 263 -13.14 -4.93 1.67
C LEU A 263 -14.33 -5.70 2.22
N HIS A 264 -14.90 -5.26 3.33
CA HIS A 264 -16.09 -5.86 3.91
C HIS A 264 -17.26 -5.91 2.91
N SER A 265 -17.60 -4.76 2.30
CA SER A 265 -18.68 -4.68 1.31
C SER A 265 -18.43 -5.60 0.11
N THR A 266 -17.17 -5.69 -0.32
CA THR A 266 -16.78 -6.52 -1.46
C THR A 266 -16.89 -8.01 -1.13
N ILE A 267 -16.42 -8.45 0.04
CA ILE A 267 -16.55 -9.84 0.48
C ILE A 267 -18.02 -10.22 0.65
N GLN A 268 -18.84 -9.36 1.26
CA GLN A 268 -20.29 -9.59 1.37
C GLN A 268 -20.94 -9.73 -0.01
N SER A 269 -20.54 -8.92 -0.98
CA SER A 269 -21.08 -8.99 -2.34
C SER A 269 -20.66 -10.27 -3.07
N THR A 270 -19.42 -10.70 -2.90
CA THR A 270 -18.89 -11.95 -3.48
C THR A 270 -19.53 -13.18 -2.83
N THR A 271 -19.63 -13.24 -1.50
CA THR A 271 -20.25 -14.36 -0.77
C THR A 271 -21.75 -14.51 -1.07
N LYS A 272 -22.48 -13.41 -1.33
CA LYS A 272 -23.86 -13.45 -1.81
C LYS A 272 -24.00 -14.17 -3.16
N GLN A 273 -22.99 -14.09 -4.02
CA GLN A 273 -22.95 -14.78 -5.32
C GLN A 273 -22.52 -16.25 -5.19
N HIS A 274 -21.90 -16.63 -4.07
CA HIS A 274 -21.47 -18.00 -3.77
C HIS A 274 -22.01 -18.49 -2.41
N PRO A 275 -23.32 -18.79 -2.29
CA PRO A 275 -23.95 -19.11 -1.02
C PRO A 275 -23.33 -20.30 -0.28
N THR A 276 -22.74 -21.25 -1.01
CA THR A 276 -22.08 -22.44 -0.46
C THR A 276 -20.83 -22.09 0.35
N GLU A 277 -20.14 -21.00 0.02
CA GLU A 277 -18.89 -20.57 0.68
C GLU A 277 -19.12 -19.42 1.67
N ARG A 278 -20.37 -19.02 1.92
CA ARG A 278 -20.72 -17.93 2.84
C ARG A 278 -20.18 -18.16 4.26
N TYR A 279 -20.05 -19.43 4.68
CA TYR A 279 -19.53 -19.79 6.00
C TYR A 279 -18.08 -19.33 6.25
N ILE A 280 -17.29 -19.08 5.20
CA ILE A 280 -15.89 -18.66 5.33
C ILE A 280 -15.78 -17.28 5.99
N TYR A 281 -16.78 -16.41 5.78
CA TYR A 281 -16.79 -15.04 6.27
C TYR A 281 -17.93 -14.77 7.28
N ALA A 282 -18.66 -15.82 7.69
CA ALA A 282 -19.86 -15.67 8.53
C ALA A 282 -19.52 -15.80 10.02
N ASP A 283 -18.89 -14.77 10.59
CA ASP A 283 -18.97 -14.48 12.02
C ASP A 283 -19.46 -13.04 12.19
N ASP A 284 -20.76 -12.88 12.46
CA ASP A 284 -21.43 -11.57 12.49
C ASP A 284 -20.85 -10.66 13.59
N ALA A 285 -20.31 -11.22 14.69
CA ALA A 285 -19.73 -10.43 15.77
C ALA A 285 -18.35 -9.88 15.41
N ASP A 286 -17.51 -10.66 14.72
CA ASP A 286 -16.17 -10.23 14.33
C ASP A 286 -16.20 -9.28 13.11
N THR A 287 -17.28 -9.31 12.33
CA THR A 287 -17.46 -8.50 11.12
C THR A 287 -18.28 -7.22 11.31
N ASP A 288 -18.81 -6.95 12.52
CA ASP A 288 -19.51 -5.70 12.84
C ASP A 288 -18.54 -4.50 12.93
N LEU A 289 -18.40 -3.81 11.80
CA LEU A 289 -17.54 -2.63 11.70
C LEU A 289 -18.06 -1.42 12.49
N VAL A 290 -19.38 -1.34 12.77
CA VAL A 290 -19.95 -0.24 13.55
C VAL A 290 -19.58 -0.41 15.01
N ALA A 291 -19.78 -1.62 15.55
CA ALA A 291 -19.34 -1.96 16.89
C ALA A 291 -17.82 -1.77 17.04
N HIS A 292 -17.03 -2.24 16.08
CA HIS A 292 -15.58 -2.07 16.09
C HIS A 292 -15.18 -0.57 16.11
N ALA A 293 -15.77 0.27 15.26
CA ALA A 293 -15.51 1.71 15.27
C ALA A 293 -15.88 2.36 16.62
N CYS A 294 -17.01 1.99 17.22
CA CYS A 294 -17.42 2.48 18.54
C CYS A 294 -16.40 2.11 19.63
N THR A 295 -15.87 0.88 19.64
CA THR A 295 -14.85 0.47 20.63
C THR A 295 -13.57 1.30 20.54
N LEU A 296 -13.14 1.62 19.32
CA LEU A 296 -11.96 2.45 19.11
C LEU A 296 -12.22 3.91 19.50
N ILE A 297 -13.41 4.45 19.20
CA ILE A 297 -13.79 5.82 19.61
C ILE A 297 -13.89 5.92 21.14
N ASP A 298 -14.41 4.90 21.84
CA ASP A 298 -14.46 4.92 23.31
C ASP A 298 -13.04 5.00 23.93
N THR A 299 -12.06 4.42 23.25
CA THR A 299 -10.65 4.42 23.69
C THR A 299 -9.89 5.68 23.25
N TYR A 300 -10.15 6.18 22.04
CA TYR A 300 -9.41 7.27 21.38
C TYR A 300 -10.34 8.34 20.77
N PRO A 301 -11.20 8.99 21.59
CA PRO A 301 -12.30 9.83 21.10
C PRO A 301 -11.88 11.12 20.39
N ASP A 302 -10.62 11.55 20.55
CA ASP A 302 -10.04 12.75 19.94
C ASP A 302 -9.55 12.52 18.50
N HIS A 303 -9.45 11.27 18.04
CA HIS A 303 -9.02 10.95 16.68
C HIS A 303 -10.16 11.10 15.66
N GLU A 304 -10.11 12.16 14.84
CA GLU A 304 -11.13 12.44 13.80
C GLU A 304 -11.32 11.26 12.83
N ALA A 305 -10.23 10.56 12.50
CA ALA A 305 -10.25 9.42 11.59
C ALA A 305 -11.21 8.32 12.04
N LEU A 306 -11.31 8.06 13.35
CA LEU A 306 -12.21 7.03 13.91
C LEU A 306 -13.69 7.44 13.78
N TRP A 307 -14.00 8.72 13.95
CA TRP A 307 -15.35 9.23 13.69
C TRP A 307 -15.72 9.12 12.21
N LEU A 308 -14.77 9.36 11.31
CA LEU A 308 -14.99 9.14 9.87
C LEU A 308 -15.11 7.64 9.54
N TYR A 309 -14.37 6.78 10.24
CA TYR A 309 -14.53 5.32 10.13
C TYR A 309 -15.92 4.87 10.55
N LEU A 310 -16.45 5.35 11.67
CA LEU A 310 -17.82 5.05 12.10
C LEU A 310 -18.84 5.44 11.03
N ARG A 311 -18.68 6.60 10.39
CA ARG A 311 -19.54 7.03 9.27
C ARG A 311 -19.48 6.04 8.11
N ALA A 312 -18.28 5.66 7.69
CA ALA A 312 -18.07 4.70 6.61
C ALA A 312 -18.64 3.31 6.97
N ALA A 313 -18.45 2.84 8.20
CA ALA A 313 -18.96 1.56 8.67
C ALA A 313 -20.50 1.51 8.68
N MET A 314 -21.17 2.60 9.09
CA MET A 314 -22.62 2.71 9.02
C MET A 314 -23.14 2.66 7.59
N LEU A 315 -22.48 3.38 6.66
CA LEU A 315 -22.85 3.35 5.24
C LEU A 315 -22.68 1.94 4.65
N THR A 316 -21.58 1.26 4.94
CA THR A 316 -21.32 -0.13 4.51
C THR A 316 -22.35 -1.11 5.08
N SER A 317 -22.78 -0.92 6.33
CA SER A 317 -23.76 -1.79 7.00
C SER A 317 -25.20 -1.56 6.55
N GLY A 318 -25.42 -0.72 5.53
CA GLY A 318 -26.72 -0.52 4.93
C GLY A 318 -27.56 0.53 5.64
N LEU A 319 -26.95 1.67 6.02
CA LEU A 319 -27.69 2.90 6.33
C LEU A 319 -28.62 3.25 5.14
N SER A 320 -29.84 2.71 5.18
CA SER A 320 -30.90 3.00 4.22
C SER A 320 -31.66 4.22 4.74
N ALA A 321 -31.76 5.26 3.91
CA ALA A 321 -32.75 6.31 4.11
C ALA A 321 -34.13 5.64 4.11
N GLY A 322 -34.68 5.38 5.29
CA GLY A 322 -35.90 4.62 5.45
C GLY A 322 -37.06 5.26 4.69
N VAL A 323 -37.63 4.50 3.73
CA VAL A 323 -38.94 4.81 3.13
C VAL A 323 -40.07 4.60 4.14
N SER A 324 -39.81 3.87 5.23
CA SER A 324 -40.70 3.71 6.38
C SER A 324 -40.14 4.49 7.58
N GLY A 325 -40.96 5.36 8.20
CA GLY A 325 -40.58 6.28 9.28
C GLY A 325 -40.10 5.68 10.62
N THR A 326 -39.60 4.44 10.64
CA THR A 326 -38.94 3.79 11.78
C THR A 326 -37.43 3.85 11.63
N THR A 327 -36.76 4.59 12.51
CA THR A 327 -35.29 4.64 12.58
C THR A 327 -34.73 3.28 13.00
N SER A 328 -33.76 2.77 12.23
CA SER A 328 -33.06 1.50 12.49
C SER A 328 -32.47 1.45 13.91
N PRO A 329 -32.53 0.32 14.64
CA PRO A 329 -31.91 0.15 15.95
C PRO A 329 -30.45 0.61 15.97
N MET A 330 -29.66 0.24 14.95
CA MET A 330 -28.26 0.65 14.78
C MET A 330 -28.09 2.17 14.80
N ILE A 331 -28.98 2.92 14.15
CA ILE A 331 -28.93 4.39 14.12
C ILE A 331 -29.14 4.95 15.53
N LYS A 332 -30.15 4.46 16.25
CA LYS A 332 -30.46 4.93 17.60
C LYS A 332 -29.33 4.61 18.59
N GLU A 333 -28.78 3.41 18.51
CA GLU A 333 -27.66 2.98 19.35
C GLU A 333 -26.41 3.83 19.09
N THR A 334 -26.07 4.04 17.82
CA THR A 334 -24.90 4.85 17.44
C THR A 334 -25.09 6.34 17.80
N GLU A 335 -26.31 6.87 17.64
CA GLU A 335 -26.65 8.22 18.09
C GLU A 335 -26.51 8.35 19.61
N GLY A 336 -27.05 7.38 20.37
CA GLY A 336 -26.92 7.33 21.83
C GLY A 336 -25.47 7.27 22.29
N PHE A 337 -24.65 6.44 21.63
CA PHE A 337 -23.21 6.36 21.87
C PHE A 337 -22.51 7.71 21.65
N ALA A 338 -22.72 8.34 20.49
CA ALA A 338 -22.09 9.62 20.17
C ALA A 338 -22.52 10.75 21.12
N ARG A 339 -23.80 10.77 21.54
CA ARG A 339 -24.29 11.71 22.56
C ARG A 339 -23.67 11.45 23.93
N GLY A 340 -23.45 10.18 24.30
CA GLY A 340 -22.73 9.81 25.53
C GLY A 340 -21.32 10.41 25.56
N ILE A 341 -20.54 10.22 24.49
CA ILE A 341 -19.18 10.79 24.37
C ILE A 341 -19.22 12.34 24.40
N GLN A 342 -20.21 12.96 23.74
CA GLN A 342 -20.38 14.41 23.74
C GLN A 342 -20.65 14.96 25.15
N THR A 343 -21.53 14.32 25.93
CA THR A 343 -21.83 14.73 27.31
C THR A 343 -20.59 14.63 28.19
N MET A 344 -19.84 13.53 28.10
CA MET A 344 -18.58 13.35 28.85
C MET A 344 -17.56 14.44 28.54
N SER A 345 -17.46 14.89 27.29
CA SER A 345 -16.56 15.99 26.91
C SER A 345 -16.94 17.34 27.52
N ASN A 346 -18.24 17.59 27.75
CA ASN A 346 -18.74 18.84 28.33
C ASN A 346 -18.56 18.91 29.86
N GLU A 347 -18.68 17.77 30.53
CA GLU A 347 -18.63 17.70 32.00
C GLU A 347 -17.19 17.75 32.55
N GLY A 348 -16.17 17.69 31.70
CA GLY A 348 -14.76 17.62 32.13
C GLY A 348 -14.40 16.33 32.87
N HIS A 349 -15.38 15.44 33.08
CA HIS A 349 -15.25 14.12 33.66
C HIS A 349 -15.00 13.09 32.55
N LEU A 350 -13.78 13.10 31.99
CA LEU A 350 -13.21 11.86 31.48
C LEU A 350 -12.78 11.04 32.70
N GLU A 351 -13.74 10.48 33.43
CA GLU A 351 -13.44 9.60 34.55
C GLU A 351 -12.63 8.40 34.04
N TYR A 352 -11.44 8.28 34.62
CA TYR A 352 -10.50 7.18 34.48
C TYR A 352 -11.19 5.88 34.88
N SER A 353 -11.68 5.12 33.91
CA SER A 353 -11.92 3.69 34.10
C SER A 353 -10.55 3.02 34.23
N GLU A 354 -10.36 2.11 35.19
CA GLU A 354 -9.13 1.32 35.38
C GLU A 354 -8.71 0.51 34.14
N THR A 355 -9.59 0.40 33.13
CA THR A 355 -9.36 -0.23 31.83
C THR A 355 -9.02 0.74 30.69
N ARG A 356 -9.09 2.07 30.88
CA ARG A 356 -8.81 3.07 29.84
C ARG A 356 -7.34 3.47 29.87
N CYS A 357 -6.65 3.31 28.73
CA CYS A 357 -5.25 3.65 28.59
C CYS A 357 -5.02 5.13 28.90
N THR A 358 -4.14 5.41 29.87
CA THR A 358 -3.85 6.72 30.40
C THR A 358 -3.01 7.54 29.41
N VAL A 359 -3.66 8.20 28.44
CA VAL A 359 -3.00 9.22 27.61
C VAL A 359 -3.42 10.60 28.15
N SER A 360 -2.50 11.22 28.87
CA SER A 360 -2.72 12.37 29.74
C SER A 360 -2.90 13.73 29.03
N ASN A 361 -3.57 13.81 27.87
CA ASN A 361 -3.78 15.08 27.15
C ASN A 361 -4.92 15.01 26.11
N VAL A 362 -6.06 14.42 26.46
CA VAL A 362 -7.20 14.36 25.53
C VAL A 362 -7.89 15.73 25.48
N ASP A 363 -7.96 16.33 24.29
CA ASP A 363 -8.58 17.65 24.08
C ASP A 363 -10.12 17.53 24.07
N SER A 364 -10.76 17.92 25.16
CA SER A 364 -12.22 17.91 25.30
C SER A 364 -12.95 18.73 24.23
N GLU A 365 -12.36 19.83 23.75
CA GLU A 365 -12.94 20.64 22.68
C GLU A 365 -12.91 19.86 21.35
N GLN A 366 -11.81 19.15 21.09
CA GLN A 366 -11.67 18.29 19.92
C GLN A 366 -12.69 17.13 19.93
N ILE A 367 -12.88 16.45 21.07
CA ILE A 367 -13.91 15.40 21.22
C ILE A 367 -15.31 15.97 20.95
N HIS A 368 -15.64 17.11 21.59
CA HIS A 368 -16.94 17.74 21.43
C HIS A 368 -17.20 18.09 19.96
N ARG A 369 -16.20 18.63 19.27
CA ARG A 369 -16.30 18.98 17.85
C ARG A 369 -16.53 17.75 16.97
N HIS A 370 -15.82 16.65 17.20
CA HIS A 370 -15.95 15.44 16.39
C HIS A 370 -17.31 14.76 16.58
N SER A 371 -17.73 14.58 17.84
CA SER A 371 -19.06 14.03 18.17
C SER A 371 -20.18 14.90 17.61
N THR A 372 -20.06 16.23 17.69
CA THR A 372 -21.02 17.16 17.08
C THR A 372 -21.07 17.02 15.56
N ARG A 373 -19.93 16.98 14.88
CA ARG A 373 -19.86 16.79 13.41
C ARG A 373 -20.48 15.45 13.00
N PHE A 374 -20.26 14.40 13.77
CA PHE A 374 -20.85 13.09 13.54
C PHE A 374 -22.38 13.13 13.69
N LEU A 375 -22.90 13.71 14.77
CA LEU A 375 -24.34 13.82 15.02
C LEU A 375 -25.05 14.66 13.95
N GLN A 376 -24.46 15.79 13.55
CA GLN A 376 -24.97 16.63 12.45
C GLN A 376 -25.02 15.86 11.13
N TRP A 377 -24.00 15.05 10.85
CA TRP A 377 -24.02 14.20 9.68
C TRP A 377 -25.09 13.12 9.76
N LEU A 378 -25.20 12.42 10.89
CA LEU A 378 -26.18 11.36 11.07
C LEU A 378 -27.60 11.91 10.89
N GLU A 379 -27.89 13.10 11.42
CA GLU A 379 -29.17 13.76 11.21
C GLU A 379 -29.45 14.03 9.72
N ARG A 380 -28.44 14.49 8.96
CA ARG A 380 -28.56 14.74 7.51
C ARG A 380 -28.83 13.47 6.70
N GLU A 381 -28.17 12.37 7.02
CA GLU A 381 -28.36 11.10 6.31
C GLU A 381 -29.71 10.43 6.64
N VAL A 382 -30.19 10.57 7.87
CA VAL A 382 -31.43 9.93 8.35
C VAL A 382 -32.67 10.76 7.99
N ARG A 383 -32.56 12.09 7.93
CA ARG A 383 -33.64 13.01 7.54
C ARG A 383 -33.22 13.79 6.28
N PRO A 384 -33.18 13.15 5.10
CA PRO A 384 -32.97 13.91 3.87
C PRO A 384 -34.08 14.94 3.76
N VAL A 385 -33.70 16.23 3.68
CA VAL A 385 -34.62 17.34 3.49
C VAL A 385 -35.50 17.00 2.29
N LYS A 386 -36.83 16.97 2.48
CA LYS A 386 -37.78 16.93 1.38
C LYS A 386 -37.57 18.22 0.58
N ILE A 387 -36.86 18.14 -0.55
CA ILE A 387 -36.79 19.22 -1.54
C ILE A 387 -38.10 19.21 -2.33
#